data_AF-A0A2N5GH87-F1
#
_entry.id   AF-A0A2N5GH87-F1
#
_cell.length_a   1.000
_cell.length_b   1.000
_cell.length_c   1.000
_cell.angle_alpha   90.00
_cell.angle_beta   90.00
_cell.angle_gamma   90.00
#
_symmetry.space_group_name_H-M   'P 1'
#
loop_
_entity.id
_entity.type
_entity.pdbx_description
1 polymer ?
#
loop_
_entity_poly.entity_id
_entity_poly.type
_entity_poly.pdbx_seq_one_letter_code
_entity_poly.pdbx_strand_id
1 'polypeptide(L)' 'MVAQVPTFDGSQGTLLVNQGPNGDYLGGKVLAKFTTIDDGATWFFANLVDPDHVIDHKSEEAN' A
#
# COMPACT_ATOMS: atom_id res chain seq x y z
N MET A 1 -7.14 5.30 -10.66
CA MET A 1 -6.84 4.64 -9.37
C MET A 1 -7.79 3.46 -9.23
N VAL A 2 -7.27 2.30 -8.84
CA VAL A 2 -8.05 1.08 -8.57
C VAL A 2 -7.57 0.53 -7.23
N ALA A 3 -8.53 0.28 -6.35
CA ALA A 3 -8.32 -0.43 -5.10
C ALA A 3 -8.64 -1.91 -5.31
N GLN A 4 -7.81 -2.80 -4.76
CA GLN A 4 -8.12 -4.22 -4.74
C GLN A 4 -9.18 -4.53 -3.68
N VAL A 5 -9.83 -5.70 -3.78
CA VAL A 5 -10.72 -6.18 -2.71
C VAL A 5 -9.86 -6.39 -1.45
N PRO A 6 -10.20 -5.79 -0.29
CA PRO A 6 -9.41 -5.96 0.92
C PRO A 6 -9.48 -7.39 1.46
N THR A 7 -8.38 -7.85 2.05
CA THR A 7 -8.28 -9.15 2.72
C THR A 7 -8.37 -8.96 4.23
N PHE A 8 -9.10 -9.83 4.93
CA PHE A 8 -9.30 -9.74 6.38
C PHE A 8 -8.87 -11.02 7.11
N ASP A 9 -8.32 -10.82 8.31
CA ASP A 9 -8.12 -11.82 9.35
C ASP A 9 -8.75 -11.28 10.65
N GLY A 10 -9.95 -11.75 10.97
CA GLY A 10 -10.80 -11.13 12.00
C GLY A 10 -11.13 -9.67 11.65
N SER A 11 -10.96 -8.78 12.62
CA SER A 11 -11.19 -7.33 12.43
C SER A 11 -10.03 -6.60 11.76
N GLN A 12 -8.91 -7.29 11.54
CA GLN A 12 -7.73 -6.73 10.89
C GLN A 12 -7.82 -6.94 9.37
N GLY A 13 -7.55 -5.90 8.61
CA GLY A 13 -7.64 -5.94 7.15
C GLY A 13 -6.46 -5.26 6.46
N THR A 14 -6.21 -5.66 5.22
CA THR A 14 -5.22 -5.04 4.33
C THR A 14 -5.89 -4.63 3.01
N LEU A 15 -5.59 -3.42 2.55
CA LEU A 15 -6.04 -2.87 1.28
C LEU A 15 -4.84 -2.40 0.46
N LEU A 16 -4.77 -2.83 -0.80
CA LEU A 16 -3.78 -2.36 -1.76
C LEU A 16 -4.44 -1.43 -2.78
N VAL A 17 -3.83 -0.26 -2.99
CA VAL A 17 -4.33 0.76 -3.92
C VAL A 17 -3.24 1.10 -4.93
N ASN A 18 -3.58 1.03 -6.22
CA ASN A 18 -2.70 1.51 -7.29
C ASN A 18 -2.89 3.00 -7.57
N GLN A 19 -1.90 3.63 -8.18
CA GLN A 19 -1.92 5.07 -8.45
C GLN A 19 -2.89 5.44 -9.60
N GLY A 20 -3.30 4.47 -10.42
CA GLY A 20 -4.08 4.67 -11.63
C GLY A 20 -3.23 4.80 -12.90
N PRO A 21 -3.86 4.95 -14.07
CA PRO A 21 -3.17 4.86 -15.37
C PRO A 21 -2.18 5.99 -15.63
N ASN A 22 -2.30 7.12 -14.92
CA ASN A 22 -1.43 8.28 -15.06
C ASN A 22 -0.55 8.50 -13.81
N GLY A 23 -0.43 7.50 -12.93
CA GLY A 23 0.44 7.60 -11.77
C GLY A 23 1.90 7.53 -12.17
N ASP A 24 2.71 8.45 -11.66
CA ASP A 24 4.14 8.59 -11.98
C ASP A 24 5.05 8.47 -10.75
N TYR A 25 4.48 8.38 -9.55
CA TYR A 25 5.25 8.25 -8.32
C TYR A 25 6.00 6.92 -8.32
N LEU A 26 7.33 7.00 -8.21
CA LEU A 26 8.24 5.86 -8.37
C LEU A 26 7.97 5.08 -9.67
N GLY A 27 7.67 5.80 -10.76
CA GLY A 27 7.42 5.23 -12.08
C GLY A 27 6.05 4.54 -12.22
N GLY A 28 5.12 4.77 -11.29
CA GLY A 28 3.78 4.18 -11.33
C GLY A 28 3.73 2.69 -10.97
N LYS A 29 4.82 2.14 -10.43
CA LYS A 29 5.01 0.70 -10.19
C LYS A 29 4.74 0.24 -8.77
N VAL A 30 4.55 1.19 -7.85
CA VAL A 30 4.30 0.88 -6.43
C VAL A 30 2.81 0.96 -6.09
N LEU A 31 2.41 0.15 -5.12
CA LEU A 31 1.09 0.15 -4.51
C LEU A 31 1.17 0.78 -3.11
N ALA A 32 0.15 1.51 -2.70
CA ALA A 32 -0.01 1.92 -1.32
C ALA A 32 -0.72 0.82 -0.53
N LYS A 33 -0.13 0.37 0.58
CA LYS A 33 -0.76 -0.55 1.52
C LYS A 33 -1.38 0.22 2.68
N PHE A 34 -2.64 -0.07 2.93
CA PHE A 34 -3.38 0.40 4.09
C PHE A 34 -3.78 -0.77 4.99
N THR A 35 -3.84 -0.53 6.29
CA THR A 35 -4.30 -1.50 7.29
C THR A 35 -5.47 -0.94 8.10
N THR A 36 -6.37 -1.83 8.52
CA THR A 36 -7.48 -1.54 9.45
C THR A 36 -7.41 -2.53 10.62
N ILE A 37 -7.93 -2.14 11.77
CA ILE A 37 -8.12 -3.01 12.96
C ILE A 37 -9.57 -3.05 13.44
N ASP A 38 -10.47 -2.36 12.72
CA ASP A 38 -11.85 -2.06 13.11
C ASP A 38 -12.85 -2.43 11.99
N ASP A 39 -12.68 -3.61 11.41
CA ASP A 39 -13.57 -4.18 10.38
C ASP A 39 -13.68 -3.28 9.13
N GLY A 40 -12.63 -2.49 8.85
CA GLY A 40 -12.58 -1.59 7.71
C GLY A 40 -13.28 -0.25 7.91
N ALA A 41 -13.66 0.11 9.14
CA ALA A 41 -14.23 1.42 9.44
C ALA A 41 -13.19 2.54 9.28
N THR A 42 -11.93 2.30 9.69
CA THR A 42 -10.81 3.22 9.49
C THR A 42 -9.59 2.53 8.90
N TRP A 43 -8.80 3.29 8.12
CA TRP A 43 -7.64 2.78 7.39
C TRP A 43 -6.42 3.68 7.63
N PHE A 44 -5.29 3.06 7.93
CA PHE A 44 -4.01 3.72 8.16
C PHE A 44 -3.01 3.33 7.08
N PHE A 45 -2.23 4.29 6.59
CA PHE A 45 -1.12 3.99 5.71
C PHE A 45 -0.10 3.15 6.47
N ALA A 46 0.28 2.00 5.90
CA ALA A 46 1.27 1.11 6.47
C ALA A 46 2.63 1.31 5.80
N ASN A 47 2.70 1.05 4.49
CA ASN A 47 3.92 1.15 3.70
C ASN A 47 3.60 1.13 2.19
N LEU A 48 4.63 1.32 1.38
CA LEU A 48 4.57 1.01 -0.05
C LEU A 48 4.87 -0.47 -0.27
N VAL A 49 4.13 -1.08 -1.19
CA VAL A 49 4.43 -2.40 -1.73
C VAL A 49 5.02 -2.21 -3.12
N ASP A 50 6.19 -2.79 -3.33
CA ASP A 50 6.96 -2.66 -4.55
C ASP A 50 7.21 -4.05 -5.15
N PRO A 51 6.32 -4.50 -6.05
CA PRO A 51 6.46 -5.79 -6.72
C PRO A 51 7.64 -5.82 -7.70
N ASP A 52 8.09 -4.65 -8.18
CA ASP A 52 9.07 -4.50 -9.25
C ASP A 52 10.47 -4.12 -8.73
N HIS A 53 10.63 -4.02 -7.40
CA HIS A 53 11.88 -3.64 -6.72
C HIS A 53 12.48 -2.30 -7.22
N VAL A 54 11.63 -1.31 -7.46
CA VAL A 54 12.02 0.07 -7.82
C VAL A 54 12.42 0.95 -6.62
N ILE A 55 12.08 0.55 -5.39
CA ILE A 55 12.47 1.22 -4.16
C ILE A 55 13.88 0.77 -3.78
N ASP A 56 14.81 1.72 -3.67
CA ASP A 56 16.12 1.47 -3.06
C ASP A 56 15.98 1.50 -1.52
N HIS A 57 16.08 0.33 -0.88
CA HIS A 57 15.90 0.16 0.56
C HIS A 57 16.97 0.83 1.44
N LYS A 58 17.95 1.55 0.85
CA LYS A 58 19.03 2.20 1.60
C LYS A 58 18.63 3.43 2.44
N SER A 59 17.38 3.89 2.38
CA SER A 59 16.93 5.09 3.11
C SER A 59 16.03 4.85 4.32
N GLU A 60 15.67 3.61 4.64
CA GLU A 60 14.77 3.30 5.78
C GLU A 60 15.54 2.95 7.08
N GLU A 61 16.86 2.74 7.03
CA GLU A 61 17.70 2.47 8.22
C GLU A 61 18.23 3.74 8.91
N ALA A 62 17.82 4.93 8.46
CA ALA A 62 18.24 6.20 9.04
C ALA A 62 17.05 6.92 9.69
N ASN A 63 16.44 6.32 10.71
CA ASN A 63 15.66 7.06 11.71
C ASN A 63 15.58 6.32 13.04
#